data_AF-A0A7D4TRU7-F1
#
_entry.id   AF-A0A7D4TRU7-F1
#
_cell.length_a   1.000
_cell.length_b   1.000
_cell.length_c   1.000
_cell.angle_alpha   90.00
_cell.angle_beta   90.00
_cell.angle_gamma   90.00
#
_symmetry.space_group_name_H-M   'P 1'
#
loop_
_entity.id
_entity.type
_entity.pdbx_description
1 polymer ?
#
loop_
_entity_poly.entity_id
_entity_poly.type
_entity_poly.pdbx_seq_one_letter_code
_entity_poly.pdbx_strand_id
1 'polypeptide(L)'
;MKTAAIFLIIICNIFGMEQKASIKSAHAAPCISLAEAEKVLGEPAVLLNNTTSEKDGIRESNCGYAAKTADPEKHVTGSVYVTVKQYPSAAAAQKAYTDIVVANRMMAGQEKVAIGDEGYYHTDGEHFHLFIFRKDREMAAMKINKITSKTSLPELRKLAEAMAGKRATL
;
A
#
# COMPACT_ATOMS: atom_id res chain seq x y z
N MET A 1 -32.13 7.18 -21.45
CA MET A 1 -31.95 7.14 -19.99
C MET A 1 -31.96 5.70 -19.53
N LYS A 2 -30.98 5.33 -18.70
CA LYS A 2 -30.89 4.13 -17.84
C LYS A 2 -30.84 2.77 -18.57
N THR A 3 -29.65 2.19 -18.66
CA THR A 3 -29.29 1.04 -17.80
C THR A 3 -27.79 0.78 -17.88
N ALA A 4 -27.08 1.16 -16.82
CA ALA A 4 -25.75 0.68 -16.52
C ALA A 4 -25.90 -0.16 -15.26
N ALA A 5 -25.67 -1.47 -15.35
CA ALA A 5 -25.25 -2.33 -14.26
C ALA A 5 -25.07 -3.76 -14.80
N ILE A 6 -24.20 -4.50 -14.10
CA ILE A 6 -23.95 -5.95 -14.23
C ILE A 6 -22.86 -6.29 -15.27
N PHE A 7 -21.61 -6.02 -14.91
CA PHE A 7 -20.52 -6.97 -15.16
C PHE A 7 -19.83 -7.24 -13.83
N LEU A 8 -20.46 -8.12 -13.06
CA LEU A 8 -19.90 -8.78 -11.90
C LEU A 8 -19.71 -10.26 -12.30
N ILE A 9 -18.58 -10.83 -11.90
CA ILE A 9 -18.22 -12.26 -11.90
C ILE A 9 -17.47 -12.74 -13.16
N ILE A 10 -16.55 -13.69 -12.91
CA ILE A 10 -15.63 -14.43 -13.79
C ILE A 10 -14.27 -13.68 -13.85
N ILE A 11 -13.20 -14.10 -13.16
CA ILE A 11 -12.61 -15.45 -13.14
C ILE A 11 -11.99 -15.74 -11.75
N CYS A 12 -12.52 -16.78 -11.10
CA CYS A 12 -11.80 -17.59 -10.12
C CYS A 12 -11.39 -18.88 -10.84
N ASN A 13 -10.20 -19.40 -10.55
CA ASN A 13 -9.60 -20.66 -11.01
C ASN A 13 -9.00 -20.69 -12.43
N ILE A 14 -7.68 -20.54 -12.51
CA ILE A 14 -6.84 -21.52 -13.22
C ILE A 14 -5.62 -21.80 -12.32
N PHE A 15 -5.64 -22.97 -11.68
CA PHE A 15 -4.44 -23.62 -11.17
C PHE A 15 -3.64 -24.07 -12.39
N GLY A 16 -2.50 -23.43 -12.62
CA GLY A 16 -1.53 -23.80 -13.64
C GLY A 16 -0.16 -23.55 -13.07
N MET A 17 0.45 -24.61 -12.53
CA MET A 17 1.85 -24.59 -12.09
C MET A 17 2.75 -24.35 -13.30
N GLU A 18 3.34 -23.16 -13.38
CA GLU A 18 4.65 -22.98 -14.01
C GLU A 18 5.54 -22.27 -12.98
N GLN A 19 6.46 -23.02 -12.37
CA GLN A 19 7.59 -22.42 -11.67
C GLN A 19 8.47 -21.75 -12.72
N LYS A 20 8.36 -20.43 -12.86
CA LYS A 20 9.37 -19.63 -13.56
C LYS A 20 10.33 -19.03 -12.55
N ALA A 21 11.60 -19.18 -12.88
CA ALA A 21 12.76 -19.02 -12.03
C ALA A 21 12.75 -17.74 -11.19
N SER A 22 13.10 -17.90 -9.92
CA SER A 22 13.40 -16.79 -9.02
C SER A 22 14.68 -16.10 -9.49
N ILE A 23 14.53 -15.02 -10.26
CA ILE A 23 15.61 -14.06 -10.46
C ILE A 23 15.72 -13.27 -9.16
N LYS A 24 16.76 -13.57 -8.36
CA LYS A 24 17.22 -12.71 -7.28
C LYS A 24 17.74 -11.40 -7.88
N SER A 25 16.83 -10.48 -8.16
CA SER A 25 17.16 -9.08 -8.37
C SER A 25 17.65 -8.51 -7.04
N ALA A 26 18.91 -8.12 -6.97
CA ALA A 26 19.53 -7.41 -5.85
C ALA A 26 19.03 -5.95 -5.74
N HIS A 27 17.78 -5.68 -6.10
CA HIS A 27 17.11 -4.44 -5.72
C HIS A 27 16.68 -4.57 -4.26
N ALA A 28 17.00 -3.56 -3.46
CA ALA A 28 16.44 -3.40 -2.12
C ALA A 28 14.95 -3.73 -2.18
N ALA A 29 14.48 -4.60 -1.28
CA ALA A 29 13.09 -5.03 -1.29
C ALA A 29 12.19 -3.78 -1.37
N PRO A 30 11.22 -3.69 -2.29
CA PRO A 30 10.34 -2.52 -2.41
C PRO A 30 9.42 -2.34 -1.18
N CYS A 31 9.59 -3.20 -0.19
CA CYS A 31 8.84 -3.29 1.05
C CYS A 31 9.60 -2.67 2.23
N ILE A 32 8.83 -2.24 3.23
CA ILE A 32 9.36 -1.73 4.50
C ILE A 32 9.95 -2.89 5.32
N SER A 33 10.92 -2.59 6.17
CA SER A 33 11.50 -3.55 7.11
C SER A 33 10.58 -3.81 8.31
N LEU A 34 10.83 -4.91 9.04
CA LEU A 34 10.15 -5.17 10.31
C LEU A 34 10.35 -4.02 11.29
N ALA A 35 11.57 -3.48 11.41
CA ALA A 35 11.86 -2.37 12.30
C ALA A 35 11.12 -1.07 11.93
N GLU A 36 10.92 -0.80 10.64
CA GLU A 36 10.09 0.32 10.19
C GLU A 36 8.61 0.08 10.52
N ALA A 37 8.11 -1.15 10.35
CA ALA A 37 6.75 -1.51 10.74
C ALA A 37 6.52 -1.39 12.25
N GLU A 38 7.48 -1.81 13.08
CA GLU A 38 7.42 -1.70 14.54
C GLU A 38 7.39 -0.24 15.01
N LYS A 39 8.10 0.67 14.33
CA LYS A 39 8.02 2.12 14.59
C LYS A 39 6.64 2.68 14.29
N VAL A 40 6.02 2.24 13.20
CA VAL A 40 4.67 2.66 12.82
C VAL A 40 3.61 2.11 13.79
N LEU A 41 3.73 0.85 14.18
CA LEU A 41 2.79 0.18 15.09
C LEU A 41 3.00 0.58 16.56
N GLY A 42 4.19 1.08 16.91
CA GLY A 42 4.58 1.46 18.26
C GLY A 42 4.88 0.28 19.18
N GLU A 43 4.97 -0.94 18.63
CA GLU A 43 5.22 -2.16 19.39
C GLU A 43 5.84 -3.27 18.52
N PRO A 44 6.38 -4.34 19.12
CA PRO A 44 6.92 -5.48 18.38
C PRO A 44 5.89 -6.10 17.43
N ALA A 45 6.34 -6.49 16.25
CA ALA A 45 5.47 -6.96 15.18
C ALA A 45 5.90 -8.33 14.63
N VAL A 46 5.04 -8.92 13.80
CA VAL A 46 5.31 -10.13 13.03
C VAL A 46 4.97 -9.90 11.57
N LEU A 47 5.74 -10.53 10.67
CA LEU A 47 5.46 -10.53 9.25
C LEU A 47 4.21 -11.36 8.97
N LEU A 48 3.23 -10.77 8.29
CA LEU A 48 2.02 -11.45 7.81
C LEU A 48 2.22 -12.01 6.41
N ASN A 49 2.72 -11.17 5.50
CA ASN A 49 2.97 -11.52 4.12
C ASN A 49 4.13 -10.71 3.55
N ASN A 50 4.81 -11.31 2.58
CA ASN A 50 5.80 -10.66 1.74
C ASN A 50 5.78 -11.37 0.39
N THR A 51 5.07 -10.78 -0.58
CA THR A 51 4.84 -11.40 -1.89
C THR A 51 5.22 -10.43 -2.98
N THR A 52 5.73 -10.94 -4.09
CA THR A 52 5.90 -10.17 -5.31
C THR A 52 5.29 -10.97 -6.46
N SER A 53 4.55 -10.29 -7.31
CA SER A 53 3.96 -10.83 -8.52
C SER A 53 4.19 -9.86 -9.68
N GLU A 54 4.06 -10.38 -10.89
CA GLU A 54 4.10 -9.59 -12.11
C GLU A 54 2.95 -10.01 -13.02
N LYS A 55 2.19 -9.03 -13.50
CA LYS A 55 1.07 -9.25 -14.42
C LYS A 55 0.92 -8.05 -15.33
N ASP A 56 0.75 -8.29 -16.63
CA ASP A 56 0.53 -7.25 -17.64
C ASP A 56 1.63 -6.14 -17.62
N GLY A 57 2.87 -6.53 -17.35
CA GLY A 57 4.02 -5.62 -17.21
C GLY A 57 4.00 -4.75 -15.94
N ILE A 58 3.09 -5.03 -15.01
CA ILE A 58 3.04 -4.38 -13.69
C ILE A 58 3.64 -5.33 -12.67
N ARG A 59 4.73 -4.89 -12.03
CA ARG A 59 5.32 -5.59 -10.88
C ARG A 59 4.67 -5.08 -9.61
N GLU A 60 4.05 -5.97 -8.84
CA GLU A 60 3.40 -5.67 -7.58
C GLU A 60 4.13 -6.37 -6.43
N SER A 61 4.48 -5.61 -5.39
CA SER A 61 5.04 -6.14 -4.15
C SER A 61 4.16 -5.76 -2.98
N ASN A 62 3.79 -6.74 -2.18
CA ASN A 62 2.94 -6.59 -0.99
C ASN A 62 3.70 -7.06 0.24
N CYS A 63 3.66 -6.26 1.30
CA CYS A 63 4.09 -6.66 2.62
C CYS A 63 3.11 -6.19 3.68
N GLY A 64 3.03 -6.95 4.75
CA GLY A 64 2.11 -6.72 5.83
C GLY A 64 2.72 -7.18 7.14
N TYR A 65 2.46 -6.41 8.19
CA TYR A 65 2.96 -6.66 9.53
C TYR A 65 1.81 -6.45 10.52
N ALA A 66 1.73 -7.31 11.54
CA ALA A 66 0.80 -7.16 12.64
C ALA A 66 1.54 -6.96 13.95
N ALA A 67 0.99 -6.13 14.82
CA ALA A 67 1.39 -6.05 16.22
C ALA A 67 1.26 -7.44 16.88
N LYS A 68 2.17 -7.78 17.80
CA LYS A 68 2.13 -9.08 18.51
C LYS A 68 1.02 -9.15 19.55
N THR A 69 0.61 -8.01 20.09
CA THR A 69 -0.37 -7.94 21.17
C THR A 69 -1.60 -7.16 20.75
N ALA A 70 -2.75 -7.49 21.35
CA ALA A 70 -3.92 -6.65 21.25
C ALA A 70 -3.69 -5.41 22.12
N ASP A 71 -4.14 -4.27 21.61
CA ASP A 71 -4.14 -3.02 22.36
C ASP A 71 -5.03 -3.15 23.60
N PRO A 72 -4.53 -2.84 24.81
CA PRO A 72 -5.31 -3.03 26.04
C PRO A 72 -6.48 -2.05 26.17
N GLU A 73 -6.43 -0.89 25.49
CA GLU A 73 -7.48 0.13 25.57
C GLU A 73 -8.57 -0.10 24.53
N LYS A 74 -8.18 -0.43 23.30
CA LYS A 74 -9.08 -0.59 22.15
C LYS A 74 -9.43 -2.05 21.85
N HIS A 75 -8.76 -3.00 22.51
CA HIS A 75 -8.95 -4.45 22.32
C HIS A 75 -8.78 -4.92 20.86
N VAL A 76 -7.93 -4.25 20.07
CA VAL A 76 -7.64 -4.57 18.68
C VAL A 76 -6.15 -4.75 18.43
N THR A 77 -5.80 -5.63 17.51
CA THR A 77 -4.42 -5.77 17.01
C THR A 77 -4.25 -4.95 15.73
N GLY A 78 -3.35 -3.97 15.77
CA GLY A 78 -3.04 -3.13 14.63
C GLY A 78 -2.18 -3.84 13.59
N SER A 79 -2.37 -3.48 12.32
CA SER A 79 -1.57 -3.98 11.22
C SER A 79 -1.22 -2.88 10.23
N VAL A 80 -0.01 -2.93 9.67
CA VAL A 80 0.42 -2.05 8.58
C VAL A 80 0.65 -2.87 7.32
N TYR A 81 0.13 -2.39 6.20
CA TYR A 81 0.25 -3.00 4.88
C TYR A 81 0.87 -1.99 3.91
N VAL A 82 1.79 -2.47 3.08
CA VAL A 82 2.42 -1.69 2.02
C VAL A 82 2.29 -2.47 0.71
N THR A 83 1.69 -1.83 -0.27
CA THR A 83 1.65 -2.29 -1.66
C THR A 83 2.45 -1.31 -2.51
N VAL A 84 3.40 -1.83 -3.27
CA VAL A 84 4.13 -1.07 -4.29
C VAL A 84 3.83 -1.67 -5.64
N LYS A 85 3.45 -0.82 -6.58
CA LYS A 85 3.25 -1.17 -7.99
C LYS A 85 4.22 -0.38 -8.85
N GLN A 86 5.01 -1.08 -9.65
CA GLN A 86 5.84 -0.50 -10.69
C GLN A 86 5.17 -0.74 -12.04
N TYR A 87 4.85 0.34 -12.74
CA TYR A 87 4.13 0.32 -14.00
C TYR A 87 5.11 0.38 -15.19
N PRO A 88 4.66 -0.01 -16.40
CA PRO A 88 5.45 0.11 -17.62
C PRO A 88 5.88 1.54 -17.96
N SER A 89 5.14 2.56 -17.50
CA SER A 89 5.44 3.97 -17.75
C SER A 89 4.88 4.89 -16.65
N ALA A 90 5.44 6.10 -16.54
CA ALA A 90 4.92 7.15 -15.66
C ALA A 90 3.46 7.51 -15.98
N ALA A 91 3.10 7.55 -17.26
CA ALA A 91 1.73 7.81 -17.70
C ALA A 91 0.75 6.71 -17.23
N ALA A 92 1.16 5.43 -17.27
CA ALA A 92 0.35 4.33 -16.76
C ALA A 92 0.17 4.40 -15.24
N ALA A 93 1.24 4.74 -14.50
CA ALA A 93 1.17 4.95 -13.06
C ALA A 93 0.27 6.15 -12.70
N GLN A 94 0.39 7.27 -13.42
CA GLN A 94 -0.44 8.45 -13.23
C GLN A 94 -1.92 8.15 -13.50
N LYS A 95 -2.21 7.42 -14.58
CA LYS A 95 -3.57 7.00 -14.88
C LYS A 95 -4.14 6.15 -13.75
N ALA A 96 -3.40 5.15 -13.27
CA ALA A 96 -3.86 4.30 -12.17
C ALA A 96 -4.10 5.08 -10.87
N TYR A 97 -3.20 6.02 -10.54
CA TYR A 97 -3.38 6.92 -9.40
C TYR A 97 -4.65 7.77 -9.54
N THR A 98 -4.83 8.39 -10.72
CA THR A 98 -5.99 9.25 -11.00
C THR A 98 -7.29 8.46 -10.91
N ASP A 99 -7.33 7.26 -11.49
CA ASP A 99 -8.51 6.39 -11.45
C ASP A 99 -8.89 6.07 -9.99
N ILE A 100 -7.91 5.78 -9.14
CA ILE A 100 -8.13 5.55 -7.70
C ILE A 100 -8.68 6.80 -7.03
N VAL A 101 -8.02 7.96 -7.18
CA VAL A 101 -8.47 9.21 -6.54
C VAL A 101 -9.88 9.59 -6.99
N VAL A 102 -10.18 9.48 -8.29
CA VAL A 102 -11.50 9.78 -8.85
C VAL A 102 -12.57 8.82 -8.33
N ALA A 103 -12.27 7.52 -8.26
CA ALA A 103 -13.20 6.53 -7.72
C ALA A 103 -13.55 6.78 -6.25
N ASN A 104 -12.63 7.39 -5.50
CA ASN A 104 -12.79 7.64 -4.08
C ASN A 104 -13.33 9.05 -3.77
N ARG A 105 -13.25 10.02 -4.68
CA ARG A 105 -13.47 11.48 -4.45
C ARG A 105 -14.71 11.92 -3.65
N MET A 106 -15.75 11.07 -3.57
CA MET A 106 -17.01 11.40 -2.88
C MET A 106 -17.02 10.97 -1.41
N MET A 107 -16.01 10.24 -0.92
CA MET A 107 -15.95 9.87 0.49
C MET A 107 -15.32 10.99 1.34
N ALA A 108 -15.72 11.07 2.61
CA ALA A 108 -15.15 12.01 3.56
C ALA A 108 -13.74 11.59 4.01
N GLY A 109 -13.03 12.51 4.69
CA GLY A 109 -11.73 12.21 5.30
C GLY A 109 -10.56 12.11 4.33
N GLN A 110 -10.67 12.80 3.18
CA GLN A 110 -9.67 12.78 2.11
C GLN A 110 -8.90 14.08 2.04
N GLU A 111 -7.60 13.98 1.82
CA GLU A 111 -6.70 15.12 1.69
C GLU A 111 -5.65 14.87 0.61
N LYS A 112 -5.34 15.88 -0.21
CA LYS A 112 -4.15 15.84 -1.07
C LYS A 112 -2.92 16.12 -0.22
N VAL A 113 -1.87 15.31 -0.38
CA VAL A 113 -0.62 15.47 0.37
C VAL A 113 0.57 15.61 -0.56
N ALA A 114 1.56 16.39 -0.14
CA ALA A 114 2.78 16.64 -0.89
C ALA A 114 3.82 15.52 -0.69
N ILE A 115 3.49 14.30 -1.15
CA ILE A 115 4.36 13.12 -1.11
C ILE A 115 4.56 12.60 -2.54
N GLY A 116 5.82 12.51 -2.98
CA GLY A 116 6.15 12.11 -4.34
C GLY A 116 5.85 13.19 -5.38
N ASP A 117 5.44 12.78 -6.57
CA ASP A 117 4.92 13.69 -7.59
C ASP A 117 3.45 14.05 -7.32
N GLU A 118 2.70 13.11 -6.76
CA GLU A 118 1.31 13.29 -6.31
C GLU A 118 0.97 12.32 -5.18
N GLY A 119 0.27 12.82 -4.17
CA GLY A 119 -0.04 12.10 -2.95
C GLY A 119 -1.46 12.35 -2.46
N TYR A 120 -2.06 11.33 -1.88
CA TYR A 120 -3.42 11.30 -1.39
C TYR A 120 -3.44 10.59 -0.03
N TYR A 121 -4.11 11.19 0.93
CA TYR A 121 -4.32 10.67 2.27
C TYR A 121 -5.82 10.45 2.50
N HIS A 122 -6.17 9.34 3.15
CA HIS A 122 -7.54 8.99 3.48
C HIS A 122 -7.61 8.32 4.85
N THR A 123 -8.58 8.73 5.65
CA THR A 123 -8.87 8.17 6.96
C THR A 123 -10.35 8.29 7.27
N ASP A 124 -10.87 7.38 8.09
CA ASP A 124 -12.17 7.54 8.75
C ASP A 124 -12.04 8.13 10.17
N GLY A 125 -10.82 8.52 10.57
CA GLY A 125 -10.51 9.10 11.88
C GLY A 125 -10.37 8.09 13.01
N GLU A 126 -10.75 6.82 12.83
CA GLU A 126 -10.87 5.87 13.94
C GLU A 126 -10.26 4.49 13.64
N HIS A 127 -10.45 3.96 12.43
CA HIS A 127 -10.09 2.58 12.11
C HIS A 127 -8.89 2.47 11.16
N PHE A 128 -8.66 3.46 10.30
CA PHE A 128 -7.53 3.37 9.37
C PHE A 128 -6.91 4.71 8.97
N HIS A 129 -5.65 4.61 8.57
CA HIS A 129 -4.92 5.66 7.85
C HIS A 129 -4.37 5.06 6.56
N LEU A 130 -4.57 5.73 5.44
CA LEU A 130 -4.11 5.30 4.12
C LEU A 130 -3.40 6.44 3.42
N PHE A 131 -2.14 6.23 3.06
CA PHE A 131 -1.42 7.05 2.10
C PHE A 131 -1.36 6.33 0.75
N ILE A 132 -1.68 7.03 -0.33
CA ILE A 132 -1.42 6.60 -1.70
C ILE A 132 -0.59 7.68 -2.36
N PHE A 133 0.55 7.34 -2.92
CA PHE A 133 1.42 8.31 -3.57
C PHE A 133 2.08 7.70 -4.80
N ARG A 134 2.41 8.56 -5.76
CA ARG A 134 3.11 8.21 -6.99
C ARG A 134 4.43 8.95 -7.07
N LYS A 135 5.47 8.26 -7.55
CA LYS A 135 6.73 8.85 -7.98
C LYS A 135 7.16 8.19 -9.28
N ASP A 136 7.26 8.98 -10.35
CA ASP A 136 7.56 8.48 -11.70
C ASP A 136 6.63 7.31 -12.09
N ARG A 137 7.16 6.15 -12.47
CA ARG A 137 6.42 4.93 -12.84
C ARG A 137 5.98 4.07 -11.66
N GLU A 138 6.21 4.50 -10.42
CA GLU A 138 5.85 3.75 -9.22
C GLU A 138 4.70 4.40 -8.46
N MET A 139 3.82 3.55 -7.94
CA MET A 139 2.77 3.93 -7.00
C MET A 139 2.88 3.07 -5.75
N ALA A 140 2.75 3.69 -4.60
CA ALA A 140 2.70 2.98 -3.32
C ALA A 140 1.41 3.31 -2.59
N ALA A 141 0.83 2.30 -1.95
CA ALA A 141 -0.26 2.41 -1.01
C ALA A 141 0.19 1.87 0.34
N MET A 142 0.08 2.68 1.38
CA MET A 142 0.50 2.35 2.74
C MET A 142 -0.70 2.53 3.67
N LYS A 143 -1.17 1.43 4.25
CA LYS A 143 -2.40 1.39 5.05
C LYS A 143 -2.12 0.85 6.44
N ILE A 144 -2.54 1.58 7.47
CA ILE A 144 -2.76 1.02 8.80
C ILE A 144 -4.21 0.58 8.88
N ASN A 145 -4.45 -0.66 9.28
CA ASN A 145 -5.77 -1.15 9.69
C ASN A 145 -5.77 -1.34 11.21
N LYS A 146 -6.87 -0.93 11.86
CA LYS A 146 -7.08 -0.97 13.32
C LYS A 146 -6.06 -0.11 14.06
N ILE A 147 -6.36 1.19 14.18
CA ILE A 147 -5.51 2.16 14.89
C ILE A 147 -5.53 1.84 16.39
N THR A 148 -4.39 1.47 16.95
CA THR A 148 -4.17 1.22 18.39
C THR A 148 -3.82 2.51 19.14
N SER A 149 -3.73 2.49 20.47
CA SER A 149 -3.24 3.66 21.23
C SER A 149 -1.73 3.92 21.03
N LYS A 150 -1.00 2.92 20.53
CA LYS A 150 0.43 2.98 20.24
C LYS A 150 0.77 3.35 18.79
N THR A 151 -0.22 3.35 17.89
CA THR A 151 -0.01 3.63 16.48
C THR A 151 0.56 5.03 16.26
N SER A 152 1.65 5.13 15.49
CA SER A 152 2.32 6.39 15.19
C SER A 152 2.05 6.86 13.76
N LEU A 153 1.08 7.76 13.59
CA LEU A 153 0.83 8.44 12.32
C LEU A 153 2.04 9.27 11.82
N PRO A 154 2.81 9.97 12.68
CA PRO A 154 4.02 10.65 12.23
C PRO A 154 5.06 9.70 11.62
N GLU A 155 5.28 8.52 12.20
CA GLU A 155 6.19 7.52 11.65
C GLU A 155 5.66 6.94 10.33
N LEU A 156 4.34 6.73 10.21
CA LEU A 156 3.71 6.31 8.95
C LEU A 156 3.97 7.33 7.83
N ARG A 157 3.75 8.62 8.11
CA ARG A 157 3.97 9.71 7.14
C ARG A 157 5.44 9.79 6.74
N LYS A 158 6.35 9.77 7.71
CA LYS A 158 7.80 9.78 7.47
C LYS A 158 8.24 8.61 6.60
N LEU A 159 7.65 7.43 6.81
CA LEU A 159 7.94 6.25 5.99
C LEU A 159 7.43 6.40 4.56
N ALA A 160 6.23 6.95 4.37
CA ALA A 160 5.70 7.29 3.04
C ALA A 160 6.60 8.29 2.30
N GLU A 161 7.02 9.37 2.97
CA GLU A 161 7.95 10.37 2.43
C GLU A 161 9.31 9.75 2.07
N ALA A 162 9.86 8.90 2.94
CA ALA A 162 11.12 8.20 2.67
C ALA A 162 11.01 7.25 1.47
N MET A 163 9.89 6.54 1.32
CA MET A 163 9.64 5.68 0.17
C MET A 163 9.52 6.46 -1.13
N ALA A 164 8.89 7.63 -1.10
CA ALA A 164 8.81 8.52 -2.26
C ALA A 164 10.16 9.15 -2.63
N GLY A 165 11.02 9.45 -1.64
CA GLY A 165 12.31 10.10 -1.84
C GLY A 165 13.45 9.15 -2.28
N LYS A 166 13.47 7.90 -1.80
CA LYS A 166 14.54 6.92 -2.08
C LYS A 166 14.60 6.44 -3.54
N ARG A 167 13.63 6.77 -4.38
CA ARG A 167 13.37 6.06 -5.65
C ARG A 167 13.60 6.88 -6.91
N ALA A 168 14.33 7.99 -6.80
CA ALA A 168 14.71 8.85 -7.93
C ALA A 168 15.93 8.37 -8.72
N THR A 169 16.36 7.12 -8.58
CA THR A 169 17.54 6.60 -9.29
C THR A 169 17.19 5.36 -10.10
N LEU A 170 16.83 5.59 -11.37
CA LEU A 170 17.19 4.76 -12.52
C LEU A 170 17.41 5.67 -13.72
#